data_AF-A0A7X7E8G3-F1
#
_entry.id   AF-A0A7X7E8G3-F1
#
_cell.length_a   1.000
_cell.length_b   1.000
_cell.length_c   1.000
_cell.angle_alpha   90.00
_cell.angle_beta   90.00
_cell.angle_gamma   90.00
#
_symmetry.space_group_name_H-M   'P 1'
#
loop_
_entity.id
_entity.type
_entity.pdbx_description
1 polymer ?
#
loop_
_entity_poly.entity_id
_entity_poly.type
_entity_poly.pdbx_seq_one_letter_code
_entity_poly.pdbx_strand_id
1 'polypeptide(L)' 'MPQAAGPDRRAGEVERETRETKVGVSLDLDGFGRAAVSTGLGFFDHMLELLAGHGLFDLQIQAKGDLHTGGHHT' A
#
# COMPACT_ATOMS: atom_id res chain seq x y z
N MET A 1 5.17 -32.76 21.81
CA MET A 1 6.16 -31.98 21.03
C MET A 1 5.44 -30.80 20.40
N PRO A 2 5.68 -29.55 20.80
CA PRO A 2 5.09 -28.41 20.10
C PRO A 2 5.83 -28.22 18.77
N GLN A 3 5.10 -28.12 17.66
CA GLN A 3 5.67 -27.71 16.37
C GLN A 3 6.10 -26.24 16.50
N ALA A 4 7.33 -25.93 16.11
CA ALA A 4 7.77 -24.55 15.95
C ALA A 4 7.04 -23.98 14.70
N ALA A 5 6.09 -23.08 14.92
CA ALA A 5 5.56 -22.24 13.85
C ALA A 5 6.73 -21.42 13.30
N GLY A 6 6.88 -21.37 11.97
CA GLY A 6 7.75 -20.38 11.33
C GLY A 6 7.34 -18.96 11.74
N PRO A 7 8.17 -17.93 11.47
CA PRO A 7 7.78 -16.56 11.79
C PRO A 7 6.44 -16.26 11.10
N ASP A 8 5.46 -15.83 11.89
CA ASP A 8 4.15 -15.43 11.37
C ASP A 8 4.39 -14.24 10.41
N ARG A 9 4.03 -14.41 9.15
CA ARG A 9 4.33 -13.44 8.08
C ARG A 9 3.71 -12.10 8.44
N ARG A 10 4.52 -11.03 8.45
CA ARG A 10 4.07 -9.70 8.87
C ARG A 10 3.37 -8.98 7.73
N ALA A 11 2.15 -9.39 7.44
CA ALA A 11 1.32 -8.81 6.38
C ALA A 11 0.00 -8.26 6.94
N GLY A 12 -0.56 -7.26 6.25
CA GLY A 12 -1.84 -6.66 6.63
C GLY A 12 -2.52 -5.99 5.44
N GLU A 13 -3.85 -5.95 5.50
CA GLU A 13 -4.70 -5.32 4.51
C GLU A 13 -5.68 -4.36 5.21
N VAL A 14 -5.92 -3.21 4.58
CA VAL A 14 -6.85 -2.20 5.08
C VAL A 14 -7.64 -1.61 3.92
N GLU A 15 -8.95 -1.50 4.11
CA GLU A 15 -9.83 -0.70 3.27
C GLU A 15 -10.38 0.48 4.07
N ARG A 16 -10.44 1.66 3.44
CA ARG A 16 -10.99 2.87 4.04
C ARG A 16 -11.81 3.63 3.01
N GLU A 17 -13.02 4.03 3.41
CA GLU A 17 -13.91 4.82 2.57
C GLU A 17 -14.44 6.03 3.36
N THR A 18 -14.39 7.20 2.72
CA THR A 18 -14.96 8.45 3.20
C THR A 18 -15.77 9.12 2.09
N ARG A 19 -16.21 10.36 2.29
CA ARG A 19 -16.86 11.12 1.22
C ARG A 19 -15.88 11.56 0.13
N GLU A 20 -14.62 11.73 0.51
CA GLU A 20 -13.55 12.27 -0.33
C GLU A 20 -12.80 11.16 -1.06
N THR A 21 -12.68 9.97 -0.44
CA THR A 21 -11.76 8.92 -0.91
C THR A 21 -12.27 7.50 -0.70
N LYS A 22 -11.80 6.58 -1.54
CA LYS A 22 -11.85 5.13 -1.34
C LYS A 22 -10.45 4.58 -1.56
N VAL A 23 -9.89 3.95 -0.53
CA VAL A 23 -8.49 3.49 -0.51
C VAL A 23 -8.44 2.04 -0.04
N GLY A 24 -7.74 1.20 -0.81
CA GLY A 24 -7.36 -0.16 -0.41
C GLY A 24 -5.83 -0.28 -0.39
N VAL A 25 -5.29 -0.87 0.68
CA VAL A 25 -3.85 -1.09 0.86
C VAL A 25 -3.61 -2.53 1.31
N SER A 26 -2.66 -3.20 0.67
CA SER A 26 -2.04 -4.45 1.14
C SER A 26 -0.55 -4.21 1.32
N LEU A 27 -0.01 -4.64 2.45
CA LEU A 27 1.40 -4.53 2.78
C LEU A 27 1.92 -5.84 3.34
N ASP A 28 3.05 -6.31 2.82
CA ASP A 28 3.86 -7.35 3.42
C ASP A 28 5.25 -6.80 3.74
N LEU A 29 5.58 -6.82 5.04
CA LEU A 29 6.86 -6.33 5.55
C LEU A 29 8.01 -7.32 5.31
N ASP A 30 7.72 -8.57 4.97
CA ASP A 30 8.68 -9.64 4.67
C ASP A 30 8.74 -9.92 3.15
N GLY A 31 8.48 -8.90 2.33
CA GLY A 31 8.38 -8.98 0.88
C GLY A 31 9.72 -8.92 0.12
N PHE A 32 9.63 -8.62 -1.18
CA PHE A 32 10.77 -8.57 -2.11
C PHE A 32 10.85 -7.24 -2.88
N GLY A 33 10.11 -6.22 -2.45
CA GLY A 33 10.10 -4.89 -3.08
C GLY A 33 9.13 -4.78 -4.25
N ARG A 34 8.08 -5.61 -4.32
CA ARG A 34 7.08 -5.55 -5.39
C ARG A 34 6.08 -4.44 -5.11
N ALA A 35 5.82 -3.58 -6.10
CA ALA A 35 4.86 -2.49 -5.97
C ALA A 35 3.79 -2.56 -7.06
N ALA A 36 2.53 -2.35 -6.67
CA ALA A 36 1.42 -2.05 -7.57
C ALA A 36 0.62 -0.89 -6.98
N VAL A 37 0.96 0.34 -7.37
CA VAL A 37 0.41 1.57 -6.78
C VAL A 37 -0.38 2.33 -7.82
N SER A 38 -1.60 2.70 -7.48
CA SER A 38 -2.45 3.57 -8.30
C SER A 38 -3.27 4.48 -7.39
N THR A 39 -2.76 5.68 -7.14
CA THR A 39 -3.48 6.72 -6.37
C THR A 39 -4.16 7.75 -7.27
N GLY A 40 -3.76 7.80 -8.55
CA GLY A 40 -4.15 8.88 -9.47
C GLY A 40 -3.23 10.11 -9.40
N LEU A 41 -2.24 10.10 -8.51
CA LEU A 41 -1.22 11.13 -8.36
C LEU A 41 0.17 10.56 -8.72
N GLY A 42 0.57 10.69 -9.98
CA GLY A 42 1.76 9.99 -10.51
C GLY A 42 3.08 10.24 -9.76
N PHE A 43 3.28 11.44 -9.20
CA PHE A 43 4.46 11.69 -8.35
C PHE A 43 4.41 10.90 -7.03
N PHE A 44 3.23 10.81 -6.41
CA PHE A 44 3.06 10.05 -5.17
C PHE A 44 3.14 8.54 -5.42
N ASP A 45 2.57 8.06 -6.53
CA ASP A 45 2.72 6.68 -6.98
C ASP A 45 4.21 6.30 -7.08
N HIS A 46 5.01 7.14 -7.75
CA HIS A 46 6.45 6.94 -7.87
C HIS A 46 7.16 6.90 -6.50
N MET A 47 6.80 7.79 -5.57
CA MET A 47 7.41 7.78 -4.22
C MET A 47 7.07 6.51 -3.44
N LEU A 48 5.86 5.98 -3.58
CA LEU A 48 5.44 4.73 -2.92
C LEU A 48 6.08 3.50 -3.55
N GLU A 49 6.31 3.50 -4.87
CA GLU A 49 7.11 2.47 -5.54
C GLU A 49 8.56 2.44 -5.03
N LEU A 50 9.18 3.61 -4.86
CA LEU A 50 10.52 3.71 -4.28
C LEU A 50 10.54 3.24 -2.82
N LEU A 51 9.51 3.57 -2.03
CA LEU A 51 9.37 3.08 -0.66
C LEU A 51 9.34 1.56 -0.62
N ALA A 52 8.53 0.92 -1.48
CA ALA A 52 8.45 -0.54 -1.56
C ALA A 52 9.77 -1.14 -2.04
N GLY A 53 10.33 -0.64 -3.14
CA GLY A 53 11.55 -1.18 -3.76
C GLY A 53 12.78 -1.07 -2.85
N HIS A 54 12.98 0.06 -2.17
CA HIS A 54 14.12 0.24 -1.26
C HIS A 54 13.88 -0.33 0.14
N GLY A 55 12.62 -0.46 0.57
CA GLY A 55 12.25 -1.08 1.84
C GLY A 55 12.12 -2.61 1.78
N LEU A 56 12.14 -3.19 0.57
CA LEU A 56 11.82 -4.61 0.30
C LEU A 56 10.41 -5.01 0.77
N PHE A 57 9.47 -4.07 0.74
CA PHE A 57 8.07 -4.36 1.02
C PHE A 57 7.35 -4.82 -0.24
N ASP A 58 6.42 -5.76 -0.11
CA ASP A 58 5.43 -5.96 -1.17
C ASP A 58 4.22 -5.07 -0.84
N LEU A 59 3.97 -4.08 -1.70
CA LEU A 59 2.98 -3.02 -1.50
C LEU A 59 1.98 -2.98 -2.65
N GLN A 60 0.69 -3.03 -2.33
CA GLN A 60 -0.38 -2.74 -3.27
C GLN A 60 -1.25 -1.62 -2.74
N ILE A 61 -1.49 -0.59 -3.55
CA ILE A 61 -2.36 0.54 -3.19
C ILE A 61 -3.28 0.83 -4.37
N GLN A 62 -4.58 0.90 -4.10
CA GLN A 62 -5.57 1.45 -5.02
C GLN A 62 -6.32 2.57 -4.30
N ALA A 63 -6.20 3.81 -4.79
CA ALA A 63 -6.96 4.93 -4.28
C ALA A 63 -7.75 5.62 -5.40
N LYS A 64 -8.97 6.02 -5.06
CA LYS A 64 -9.79 6.93 -5.84
C LYS A 64 -10.22 8.06 -4.93
N GLY A 65 -9.97 9.29 -5.32
CA GLY A 65 -10.39 10.46 -4.55
C GLY A 65 -10.89 11.61 -5.41
N ASP A 66 -11.25 12.69 -4.74
CA ASP A 66 -11.81 13.92 -5.29
C ASP A 66 -10.76 14.85 -5.92
N LEU A 67 -9.93 14.31 -6.82
CA LEU A 67 -8.77 14.99 -7.43
C LEU A 67 -9.07 16.33 -8.11
N HIS A 68 -10.32 16.59 -8.47
CA HIS A 68 -10.77 17.89 -8.98
C HIS A 68 -10.66 19.03 -7.95
N THR A 69 -10.60 18.70 -6.65
CA THR A 69 -10.35 19.64 -5.54
C THR A 69 -8.86 19.82 -5.23
N GLY A 70 -8.01 18.98 -5.85
CA GLY A 70 -6.59 18.84 -5.56
C GLY A 70 -6.25 17.43 -5.02
N GLY A 71 -4.96 17.15 -4.86
CA GLY A 71 -4.48 15.84 -4.41
C GLY A 71 -4.30 15.70 -2.89
N HIS A 72 -4.87 16.59 -2.07
CA HIS A 72 -4.59 16.59 -0.62
C HIS A 72 -5.30 15.46 0.14
N HIS A 73 -6.54 15.14 -0.24
CA HIS A 73 -7.31 14.09 0.43
C HIS A 73 -6.91 12.68 -0.01
N THR A 74 -6.54 12.53 -1.29
CA THR A 74 -6.17 11.25 -1.92
C THR A 74 -4.80 10.79 -1.44
#